data_AF-A0A401NS53-F1
#
_entry.id   AF-A0A401NS53-F1
#
_cell.length_a   1.000
_cell.length_b   1.000
_cell.length_c   1.000
_cell.angle_alpha   90.00
_cell.angle_beta   90.00
_cell.angle_gamma   90.00
#
_symmetry.space_group_name_H-M   'P 1'
#
loop_
_entity.id
_entity.type
_entity.pdbx_description
1 polymer ?
#
loop_
_entity_poly.entity_id
_entity_poly.type
_entity_poly.pdbx_seq_one_letter_code
_entity_poly.pdbx_strand_id
1 'polypeptide(L)'
;MVDYIIEYWETIEQRRAYPAVQPGYLRPLIPDSAPHEPESFADLMADIERVIMPGITHWQSPHFHAYFPAAISLPGFLGDMLCGGIGCVGFSWASSPACTELETVMLDWLGKMLNLPEDFLVEAGGEGGGVVQGSASESTLVALLAARKKMITQMQAKCPDLGEHTIMSKLVAYTSEEAHSSVERAGMIASIKMRKLPTDEKFCLRGETLRQALEEDKALGLIPFYFCATLGTTSSCAFDNIMELGPICNSENIWMHIDAAYAGSAFICPEFRPLLNELSLNGVVEISGSLIRMFAAIAELALGEQIERKIKA
;
A
#
# COMPACT_ATOMS: atom_id res chain seq x y z
N MET A 1 -26.00 1.99 16.84
CA MET A 1 -24.66 2.04 16.21
C MET A 1 -24.77 2.31 14.72
N VAL A 2 -25.48 1.48 13.94
CA VAL A 2 -25.67 1.72 12.49
C VAL A 2 -26.27 3.12 12.22
N ASP A 3 -27.38 3.47 12.88
CA ASP A 3 -28.01 4.79 12.70
C ASP A 3 -27.06 5.95 13.01
N TYR A 4 -26.25 5.81 14.06
CA TYR A 4 -25.24 6.80 14.45
C TYR A 4 -24.16 6.99 13.37
N ILE A 5 -23.67 5.89 12.78
CA ILE A 5 -22.66 5.96 11.72
C ILE A 5 -23.22 6.64 10.48
N ILE A 6 -24.46 6.31 10.11
CA ILE A 6 -25.16 6.94 8.99
C ILE A 6 -25.33 8.44 9.25
N GLU A 7 -25.88 8.82 10.40
CA GLU A 7 -26.04 10.23 10.78
C GLU A 7 -24.70 10.98 10.79
N TYR A 8 -23.64 10.35 11.32
CA TYR A 8 -22.29 10.90 11.30
C TYR A 8 -21.78 11.17 9.88
N TRP A 9 -21.98 10.24 8.94
CA TRP A 9 -21.58 10.43 7.54
C TRP A 9 -22.43 11.46 6.82
N GLU A 10 -23.75 11.45 7.01
CA GLU A 10 -24.68 12.40 6.39
C GLU A 10 -24.43 13.85 6.85
N THR A 11 -23.95 14.03 8.08
CA THR A 11 -23.73 15.36 8.68
C THR A 11 -22.25 15.74 8.79
N ILE A 12 -21.32 14.95 8.24
CA ILE A 12 -19.88 15.15 8.47
C ILE A 12 -19.36 16.51 7.99
N GLU A 13 -19.98 17.10 6.96
CA GLU A 13 -19.65 18.43 6.44
C GLU A 13 -19.84 19.53 7.50
N GLN A 14 -20.76 19.32 8.44
CA GLN A 14 -21.04 20.27 9.53
C GLN A 14 -19.96 20.23 10.63
N ARG A 15 -19.10 19.20 10.63
CA ARG A 15 -18.03 19.04 11.63
C ARG A 15 -16.75 19.72 11.14
N ARG A 16 -16.02 20.33 12.09
CA ARG A 16 -14.71 20.92 11.82
C ARG A 16 -13.71 19.83 11.48
N ALA A 17 -13.21 19.81 10.24
CA ALA A 17 -12.34 18.72 9.75
C ALA A 17 -11.10 18.43 10.63
N TYR A 18 -10.46 19.47 11.20
CA TYR A 18 -9.30 19.34 12.08
C TYR A 18 -9.63 19.73 13.54
N PRO A 19 -9.30 18.92 14.54
CA PRO A 19 -9.74 19.13 15.92
C PRO A 19 -9.06 20.34 16.59
N ALA A 20 -9.71 20.86 17.63
CA ALA A 20 -9.24 22.03 18.40
C ALA A 20 -8.70 21.62 19.78
N VAL A 21 -7.87 20.57 19.83
CA VAL A 21 -7.33 19.98 21.06
C VAL A 21 -5.80 20.01 21.09
N GLN A 22 -5.21 19.75 22.26
CA GLN A 22 -3.76 19.64 22.44
C GLN A 22 -3.35 18.20 22.77
N PRO A 23 -2.09 17.79 22.49
CA PRO A 23 -1.58 16.49 22.93
C PRO A 23 -1.82 16.27 24.43
N GLY A 24 -2.45 15.15 24.79
CA GLY A 24 -2.82 14.82 26.16
C GLY A 24 -4.24 15.20 26.60
N TYR A 25 -5.05 15.86 25.76
CA TYR A 25 -6.41 16.33 26.11
C TYR A 25 -7.36 15.24 26.64
N LEU A 26 -7.20 14.00 26.17
CA LEU A 26 -8.13 12.89 26.43
C LEU A 26 -8.03 12.36 27.86
N ARG A 27 -6.81 12.31 28.41
CA ARG A 27 -6.52 11.69 29.71
C ARG A 27 -7.37 12.25 30.87
N PRO A 28 -7.57 13.57 31.03
CA PRO A 28 -8.42 14.10 32.10
C PRO A 28 -9.93 13.89 31.87
N LEU A 29 -10.37 13.39 30.72
CA LEU A 29 -11.79 13.23 30.37
C LEU A 29 -12.34 11.81 30.63
N ILE A 30 -11.45 10.87 30.98
CA ILE A 30 -11.77 9.46 31.22
C ILE A 30 -11.27 9.03 32.61
N PRO A 31 -11.83 7.95 33.21
CA PRO A 31 -11.32 7.38 34.46
C PRO A 31 -9.84 6.98 34.36
N ASP A 32 -9.15 6.99 35.50
CA ASP A 32 -7.74 6.61 35.61
C ASP A 32 -7.51 5.09 35.65
N SER A 33 -8.58 4.31 35.79
CA SER A 33 -8.59 2.85 35.73
C SER A 33 -9.82 2.32 34.99
N ALA A 34 -9.70 1.13 34.39
CA ALA A 34 -10.83 0.44 33.78
C ALA A 34 -11.93 0.13 34.82
N PRO A 35 -13.21 0.14 34.44
CA PRO A 35 -14.31 -0.14 35.37
C PRO A 35 -14.28 -1.61 35.81
N HIS A 36 -14.61 -1.86 37.08
CA HIS A 36 -14.74 -3.22 37.62
C HIS A 36 -16.07 -3.87 37.26
N GLU A 37 -17.08 -3.05 37.05
CA GLU A 37 -18.43 -3.46 36.67
C GLU A 37 -18.76 -2.96 35.26
N PRO A 38 -19.61 -3.66 34.49
CA PRO A 38 -20.00 -3.20 33.17
C PRO A 38 -20.69 -1.84 33.20
N GLU A 39 -20.33 -0.97 32.25
CA GLU A 39 -21.03 0.28 31.99
C GLU A 39 -22.17 0.08 31.00
N SER A 40 -23.15 0.98 31.01
CA SER A 40 -24.25 0.89 30.07
C SER A 40 -23.79 1.28 28.66
N PHE A 41 -24.39 0.67 27.65
CA PHE A 41 -24.14 1.07 26.25
C PHE A 41 -24.53 2.54 25.99
N ALA A 42 -25.53 3.07 26.71
CA ALA A 42 -25.93 4.46 26.60
C ALA A 42 -24.84 5.42 27.07
N ASP A 43 -24.18 5.11 28.19
CA ASP A 43 -23.07 5.92 28.71
C ASP A 43 -21.86 5.86 27.76
N LEU A 44 -21.55 4.67 27.24
CA LEU A 44 -20.49 4.51 26.22
C LEU A 44 -20.77 5.35 24.98
N MET A 45 -22.00 5.32 24.45
CA MET A 45 -22.38 6.12 23.28
C MET A 45 -22.32 7.62 23.57
N ALA A 46 -22.70 8.07 24.76
CA ALA A 46 -22.59 9.48 25.16
C ALA A 46 -21.13 9.96 25.19
N ASP A 47 -20.20 9.08 25.59
CA ASP A 47 -18.77 9.38 25.62
C ASP A 47 -18.15 9.50 24.23
N ILE A 48 -18.68 8.83 23.20
CA ILE A 48 -18.21 9.00 21.83
C ILE A 48 -18.30 10.48 21.40
N GLU A 49 -19.46 11.12 21.59
CA GLU A 49 -19.62 12.54 21.21
C GLU A 49 -18.96 13.50 22.20
N ARG A 50 -19.04 13.21 23.50
CA ARG A 50 -18.52 14.10 24.56
C ARG A 50 -16.99 14.12 24.61
N VAL A 51 -16.35 12.97 24.40
CA VAL A 51 -14.93 12.77 24.71
C VAL A 51 -14.11 12.47 23.45
N ILE A 52 -14.60 11.61 22.57
CA ILE A 52 -13.82 11.14 21.40
C ILE A 52 -13.91 12.13 20.24
N MET A 53 -15.12 12.47 19.80
CA MET A 53 -15.36 13.32 18.62
C MET A 53 -14.62 14.68 18.65
N PRO A 54 -14.45 15.38 19.79
CA PRO A 54 -13.70 16.64 19.83
C PRO A 54 -12.23 16.52 19.39
N GLY A 55 -11.63 15.32 19.48
CA GLY A 55 -10.26 15.07 19.04
C GLY A 55 -10.14 14.26 17.75
N ILE A 56 -11.25 13.94 17.09
CA ILE A 56 -11.22 13.26 15.78
C ILE A 56 -10.82 14.26 14.71
N THR A 57 -9.89 13.86 13.84
CA THR A 57 -9.71 14.48 12.53
C THR A 57 -10.67 13.80 11.56
N HIS A 58 -11.61 14.53 10.98
CA HIS A 58 -12.67 13.95 10.16
C HIS A 58 -12.19 13.72 8.72
N TRP A 59 -11.48 12.61 8.50
CA TRP A 59 -10.89 12.24 7.20
C TRP A 59 -11.89 12.14 6.04
N GLN A 60 -13.16 11.81 6.33
CA GLN A 60 -14.20 11.69 5.30
C GLN A 60 -14.95 13.00 5.05
N SER A 61 -14.57 14.10 5.73
CA SER A 61 -15.15 15.42 5.47
C SER A 61 -14.78 15.88 4.06
N PRO A 62 -15.71 16.45 3.28
CA PRO A 62 -15.39 17.03 1.97
C PRO A 62 -14.43 18.22 2.06
N HIS A 63 -14.21 18.76 3.27
CA HIS A 63 -13.27 19.86 3.54
C HIS A 63 -11.89 19.36 3.99
N PHE A 64 -11.65 18.04 4.04
CA PHE A 64 -10.35 17.47 4.39
C PHE A 64 -9.49 17.30 3.13
N HIS A 65 -8.50 18.16 2.98
CA HIS A 65 -7.58 18.18 1.83
C HIS A 65 -6.10 17.94 2.23
N ALA A 66 -5.87 17.32 3.39
CA ALA A 66 -4.53 16.95 3.84
C ALA A 66 -4.19 15.52 3.40
N TYR A 67 -2.89 15.27 3.17
CA TYR A 67 -2.36 13.96 2.76
C TYR A 67 -3.03 13.42 1.48
N PHE A 68 -3.07 12.09 1.33
CA PHE A 68 -3.92 11.41 0.35
C PHE A 68 -5.19 10.86 1.01
N PRO A 69 -6.28 10.66 0.24
CA PRO A 69 -7.53 10.11 0.75
C PRO A 69 -7.35 8.73 1.37
N ALA A 70 -7.96 8.51 2.53
CA ALA A 70 -8.13 7.20 3.16
C ALA A 70 -9.62 6.85 3.14
N ALA A 71 -10.10 6.26 2.05
CA ALA A 71 -11.53 6.11 1.80
C ALA A 71 -12.18 5.02 2.66
N ILE A 72 -13.41 5.28 3.10
CA ILE A 72 -14.36 4.26 3.59
C ILE A 72 -15.65 4.37 2.78
N SER A 73 -16.31 3.24 2.57
CA SER A 73 -17.60 3.17 1.86
C SER A 73 -18.55 2.26 2.63
N LEU A 74 -19.86 2.42 2.41
CA LEU A 74 -20.86 1.59 3.06
C LEU A 74 -20.67 0.08 2.76
N PRO A 75 -20.42 -0.37 1.50
CA PRO A 75 -20.17 -1.78 1.25
C PRO A 75 -18.89 -2.29 1.93
N GLY A 76 -17.82 -1.48 1.96
CA GLY A 76 -16.60 -1.82 2.68
C GLY A 76 -16.83 -1.98 4.18
N PHE A 77 -17.62 -1.08 4.79
CA PHE A 77 -18.01 -1.16 6.19
C PHE A 77 -18.84 -2.41 6.49
N LEU A 78 -19.83 -2.75 5.65
CA LEU A 78 -20.62 -3.96 5.80
C LEU A 78 -19.78 -5.24 5.66
N GLY A 79 -18.80 -5.23 4.76
CA GLY A 79 -17.82 -6.31 4.63
C GLY A 79 -16.98 -6.49 5.91
N ASP A 80 -16.55 -5.39 6.53
CA ASP A 80 -15.79 -5.39 7.79
C ASP A 80 -16.66 -5.87 8.96
N MET A 81 -17.94 -5.49 9.01
CA MET A 81 -18.91 -6.00 10.00
C MET A 81 -19.08 -7.53 9.88
N LEU A 82 -19.20 -8.05 8.66
CA LEU A 82 -19.28 -9.50 8.43
C LEU A 82 -17.98 -10.19 8.81
N CYS A 83 -16.83 -9.62 8.45
CA CYS A 83 -15.51 -10.12 8.82
C CYS A 83 -15.36 -10.25 10.34
N GLY A 84 -15.70 -9.19 11.08
CA GLY A 84 -15.71 -9.19 12.55
C GLY A 84 -16.70 -10.18 13.16
N GLY A 85 -17.87 -10.37 12.53
CA GLY A 85 -18.86 -11.36 12.95
C GLY A 85 -18.42 -12.82 12.75
N ILE A 86 -17.67 -13.11 11.68
CA ILE A 86 -17.08 -14.43 11.43
C ILE A 86 -15.89 -14.68 12.37
N GLY A 87 -15.01 -13.67 12.55
CA GLY A 87 -13.92 -13.70 13.53
C GLY A 87 -12.88 -14.80 13.31
N CYS A 88 -12.65 -15.25 12.07
CA CYS A 88 -11.66 -16.27 11.76
C CYS A 88 -10.24 -15.72 11.61
N VAL A 89 -9.23 -16.58 11.75
CA VAL A 89 -7.81 -16.23 11.55
C VAL A 89 -7.22 -17.12 10.46
N GLY A 90 -6.89 -16.56 9.30
CA GLY A 90 -6.43 -17.27 8.11
C GLY A 90 -4.92 -17.45 7.98
N PHE A 91 -4.22 -17.91 9.02
CA PHE A 91 -2.74 -18.09 8.97
C PHE A 91 -2.28 -19.32 8.16
N SER A 92 -3.21 -20.21 7.82
CA SER A 92 -3.01 -21.36 6.95
C SER A 92 -4.32 -21.71 6.24
N TRP A 93 -4.25 -22.40 5.11
CA TRP A 93 -5.45 -22.81 4.39
C TRP A 93 -6.43 -23.59 5.30
N ALA A 94 -5.93 -24.50 6.13
CA ALA A 94 -6.75 -25.29 7.05
C ALA A 94 -7.42 -24.46 8.17
N SER A 95 -6.88 -23.29 8.51
CA SER A 95 -7.45 -22.43 9.57
C SER A 95 -8.72 -21.70 9.14
N SER A 96 -8.86 -21.39 7.85
CA SER A 96 -10.09 -20.87 7.24
C SER A 96 -9.94 -20.86 5.71
N PRO A 97 -10.35 -21.93 4.99
CA PRO A 97 -10.15 -22.03 3.55
C PRO A 97 -10.73 -20.83 2.78
N ALA A 98 -11.95 -20.41 3.12
CA ALA A 98 -12.60 -19.28 2.47
C ALA A 98 -11.85 -17.94 2.69
N CYS A 99 -11.13 -17.77 3.81
CA CYS A 99 -10.33 -16.58 4.06
C CYS A 99 -9.18 -16.45 3.04
N THR A 100 -8.56 -17.57 2.65
CA THR A 100 -7.45 -17.59 1.69
C THR A 100 -7.96 -17.61 0.25
N GLU A 101 -8.92 -18.48 -0.07
CA GLU A 101 -9.41 -18.68 -1.45
C GLU A 101 -10.07 -17.40 -1.99
N LEU A 102 -10.89 -16.72 -1.17
CA LEU A 102 -11.56 -15.50 -1.59
C LEU A 102 -10.57 -14.37 -1.86
N GLU A 103 -9.52 -14.23 -1.04
CA GLU A 103 -8.49 -13.22 -1.23
C GLU A 103 -7.81 -13.36 -2.60
N THR A 104 -7.38 -14.59 -2.93
CA THR A 104 -6.75 -14.89 -4.23
C THR A 104 -7.64 -14.49 -5.40
N VAL A 105 -8.92 -14.88 -5.38
CA VAL A 105 -9.86 -14.57 -6.47
C VAL A 105 -10.10 -13.06 -6.59
N MET A 106 -10.25 -12.35 -5.47
CA MET A 106 -10.45 -10.90 -5.48
C MET A 106 -9.22 -10.14 -5.99
N LEU A 107 -8.01 -10.64 -5.71
CA LEU A 107 -6.79 -10.02 -6.20
C LEU A 107 -6.53 -10.31 -7.68
N ASP A 108 -6.95 -11.47 -8.19
CA ASP A 108 -6.99 -11.70 -9.64
C ASP A 108 -7.98 -10.77 -10.33
N TRP A 109 -9.16 -10.53 -9.74
CA TRP A 109 -10.12 -9.54 -10.26
C TRP A 109 -9.51 -8.14 -10.29
N LEU A 110 -8.84 -7.73 -9.22
CA LEU A 110 -8.17 -6.43 -9.16
C LEU A 110 -7.04 -6.33 -10.20
N GLY A 111 -6.20 -7.36 -10.33
CA GLY A 111 -5.14 -7.42 -11.33
C GLY A 111 -5.69 -7.28 -12.75
N LYS A 112 -6.81 -7.94 -13.05
CA LYS A 112 -7.54 -7.78 -14.33
C LYS A 112 -8.10 -6.38 -14.52
N MET A 113 -8.69 -5.77 -13.48
CA MET A 113 -9.21 -4.40 -13.54
C MET A 113 -8.11 -3.37 -13.84
N LEU A 114 -6.92 -3.58 -13.29
CA LEU A 114 -5.74 -2.75 -13.50
C LEU A 114 -5.01 -3.06 -14.82
N ASN A 115 -5.39 -4.15 -15.49
CA ASN A 115 -4.70 -4.68 -16.67
C ASN A 115 -3.21 -4.97 -16.38
N LEU A 116 -2.94 -5.60 -15.24
CA LEU A 116 -1.60 -6.11 -14.91
C LEU A 116 -1.23 -7.29 -15.83
N PRO A 117 0.07 -7.54 -16.05
CA PRO A 117 0.55 -8.73 -16.75
C PRO A 117 -0.01 -10.03 -16.14
N GLU A 118 -0.25 -11.03 -16.98
CA GLU A 118 -0.79 -12.34 -16.57
C GLU A 118 0.10 -13.05 -15.53
N ASP A 119 1.41 -12.76 -15.51
CA ASP A 119 2.35 -13.28 -14.51
C ASP A 119 1.99 -12.91 -13.06
N PHE A 120 1.16 -11.87 -12.85
CA PHE A 120 0.66 -11.47 -11.53
C PHE A 120 -0.65 -12.17 -11.13
N LEU A 121 -1.27 -12.94 -12.04
CA LEU A 121 -2.56 -13.57 -11.84
C LEU A 121 -2.40 -15.06 -11.54
N VAL A 122 -3.03 -15.54 -10.47
CA VAL A 122 -3.01 -16.97 -10.11
C VAL A 122 -3.77 -17.80 -11.15
N GLU A 123 -4.92 -17.30 -11.64
CA GLU A 123 -5.74 -17.95 -12.65
C GLU A 123 -5.01 -18.23 -13.97
N ALA A 124 -4.00 -17.42 -14.33
CA ALA A 124 -3.22 -17.60 -15.55
C ALA A 124 -2.24 -18.79 -15.47
N GLY A 125 -2.08 -19.40 -14.29
CA GLY A 125 -1.17 -20.53 -14.07
C GLY A 125 0.31 -20.15 -14.01
N GLY A 126 0.61 -18.86 -13.83
CA GLY A 126 1.97 -18.36 -13.59
C GLY A 126 2.48 -18.66 -12.18
N GLU A 127 3.73 -18.27 -11.90
CA GLU A 127 4.37 -18.44 -10.58
C GLU A 127 4.05 -17.30 -9.59
N GLY A 128 3.31 -16.27 -10.02
CA GLY A 128 2.95 -15.10 -9.23
C GLY A 128 1.57 -15.17 -8.58
N GLY A 129 1.14 -14.03 -8.04
CA GLY A 129 -0.16 -13.87 -7.38
C GLY A 129 -0.22 -12.60 -6.54
N GLY A 130 -1.42 -12.24 -6.08
CA GLY A 130 -1.65 -11.15 -5.13
C GLY A 130 -1.76 -11.64 -3.68
N VAL A 131 -1.44 -10.75 -2.73
CA VAL A 131 -1.76 -10.91 -1.30
C VAL A 131 -2.15 -9.56 -0.69
N VAL A 132 -3.10 -9.55 0.26
CA VAL A 132 -3.44 -8.33 1.01
C VAL A 132 -2.40 -8.09 2.10
N GLN A 133 -1.87 -6.87 2.16
CA GLN A 133 -0.95 -6.42 3.20
C GLN A 133 -1.60 -5.34 4.07
N GLY A 134 -1.09 -5.17 5.29
CA GLY A 134 -1.61 -4.17 6.24
C GLY A 134 -1.44 -2.73 5.76
N SER A 135 -0.36 -2.46 5.00
CA SER A 135 -0.06 -1.14 4.45
C SER A 135 0.95 -1.23 3.31
N ALA A 136 1.03 -0.16 2.53
CA ALA A 136 2.08 0.02 1.53
C ALA A 136 3.49 -0.05 2.12
N SER A 137 3.66 0.47 3.34
CA SER A 137 4.94 0.44 4.04
C SER A 137 5.42 -0.99 4.34
N GLU A 138 4.49 -1.88 4.67
CA GLU A 138 4.80 -3.30 4.91
C GLU A 138 5.11 -4.04 3.62
N SER A 139 4.33 -3.79 2.56
CA SER A 139 4.57 -4.34 1.23
C SER A 139 5.96 -3.99 0.68
N THR A 140 6.37 -2.71 0.77
CA THR A 140 7.73 -2.27 0.40
C THR A 140 8.79 -3.03 1.19
N LEU A 141 8.61 -3.19 2.51
CA LEU A 141 9.54 -3.94 3.36
C LEU A 141 9.60 -5.42 2.94
N VAL A 142 8.46 -6.07 2.70
CA VAL A 142 8.39 -7.48 2.26
C VAL A 142 9.12 -7.65 0.93
N ALA A 143 8.89 -6.77 -0.05
CA ALA A 143 9.58 -6.81 -1.34
C ALA A 143 11.10 -6.66 -1.18
N LEU A 144 11.55 -5.71 -0.34
CA LEU A 144 12.97 -5.52 -0.07
C LEU A 144 13.61 -6.73 0.61
N LEU A 145 12.92 -7.35 1.58
CA LEU A 145 13.39 -8.56 2.26
C LEU A 145 13.49 -9.76 1.30
N ALA A 146 12.51 -9.92 0.41
CA ALA A 146 12.51 -10.95 -0.63
C ALA A 146 13.68 -10.75 -1.61
N ALA A 147 13.86 -9.52 -2.11
CA ALA A 147 14.97 -9.15 -2.98
C ALA A 147 16.33 -9.40 -2.32
N ARG A 148 16.46 -9.02 -1.05
CA ARG A 148 17.67 -9.25 -0.25
C ARG A 148 17.99 -10.73 -0.16
N LYS A 149 17.00 -11.56 0.18
CA LYS A 149 17.20 -13.02 0.30
C LYS A 149 17.59 -13.63 -1.04
N LYS A 150 16.90 -13.24 -2.13
CA LYS A 150 17.22 -13.69 -3.50
C LYS A 150 18.67 -13.36 -3.87
N MET A 151 19.09 -12.11 -3.66
CA MET A 151 20.45 -11.69 -3.99
C MET A 151 21.51 -12.38 -3.13
N ILE A 152 21.28 -12.55 -1.82
CA ILE A 152 22.18 -13.30 -0.94
C ILE A 152 22.36 -14.72 -1.45
N THR A 153 21.27 -15.43 -1.75
CA THR A 153 21.33 -16.80 -2.27
C THR A 153 22.07 -16.88 -3.61
N GLN A 154 21.83 -15.94 -4.52
CA GLN A 154 22.55 -15.87 -5.80
C GLN A 154 24.05 -15.62 -5.61
N MET A 155 24.43 -14.74 -4.68
CA MET A 155 25.84 -14.43 -4.40
C MET A 155 26.56 -15.58 -3.69
N GLN A 156 25.89 -16.29 -2.79
CA GLN A 156 26.44 -17.51 -2.18
C GLN A 156 26.65 -18.63 -3.20
N ALA A 157 25.72 -18.78 -4.17
CA ALA A 157 25.89 -19.76 -5.23
C ALA A 157 27.07 -19.42 -6.15
N LYS A 158 27.32 -18.13 -6.43
CA LYS A 158 28.45 -17.65 -7.25
C LYS A 158 29.78 -17.66 -6.48
N CYS A 159 29.75 -17.39 -5.19
CA CYS A 159 30.93 -17.28 -4.32
C CYS A 159 30.65 -17.99 -2.98
N PRO A 160 30.76 -19.33 -2.91
CA PRO A 160 30.41 -20.11 -1.71
C PRO A 160 31.18 -19.73 -0.44
N ASP A 161 32.39 -19.19 -0.60
CA ASP A 161 33.25 -18.78 0.51
C ASP A 161 32.83 -17.42 1.12
N LEU A 162 31.94 -16.66 0.46
CA LEU A 162 31.46 -15.38 0.97
C LEU A 162 30.34 -15.60 2.00
N GLY A 163 30.63 -15.29 3.26
CA GLY A 163 29.63 -15.32 4.33
C GLY A 163 28.46 -14.35 4.07
N GLU A 164 27.27 -14.72 4.52
CA GLU A 164 26.02 -13.95 4.34
C GLU A 164 26.15 -12.49 4.80
N HIS A 165 26.75 -12.25 5.97
CA HIS A 165 26.96 -10.90 6.50
C HIS A 165 27.85 -10.03 5.61
N THR A 166 28.86 -10.62 4.97
CA THR A 166 29.75 -9.92 4.03
C THR A 166 29.05 -9.57 2.73
N ILE A 167 28.13 -10.43 2.28
CA ILE A 167 27.27 -10.11 1.12
C ILE A 167 26.34 -8.97 1.51
N MET A 168 25.64 -9.10 2.64
CA MET A 168 24.66 -8.13 3.11
C MET A 168 25.26 -6.74 3.30
N SER A 169 26.50 -6.62 3.82
CA SER A 169 27.18 -5.34 4.01
C SER A 169 27.54 -4.62 2.70
N LYS A 170 27.53 -5.33 1.56
CA LYS A 170 27.77 -4.78 0.23
C LYS A 170 26.49 -4.45 -0.53
N LEU A 171 25.32 -4.90 -0.05
CA LEU A 171 24.05 -4.66 -0.73
C LEU A 171 23.67 -3.17 -0.69
N VAL A 172 23.24 -2.64 -1.84
CA VAL A 172 22.71 -1.28 -1.96
C VAL A 172 21.39 -1.29 -2.71
N ALA A 173 20.42 -0.58 -2.14
CA ALA A 173 19.09 -0.36 -2.68
C ALA A 173 18.93 1.10 -3.10
N TYR A 174 18.00 1.35 -4.03
CA TYR A 174 17.82 2.66 -4.65
C TYR A 174 16.36 3.06 -4.68
N THR A 175 16.12 4.37 -4.63
CA THR A 175 14.78 4.95 -4.79
C THR A 175 14.90 6.43 -5.19
N SER A 176 13.81 7.03 -5.64
CA SER A 176 13.71 8.47 -5.88
C SER A 176 13.92 9.27 -4.58
N GLU A 177 14.48 10.48 -4.66
CA GLU A 177 14.49 11.41 -3.52
C GLU A 177 13.08 11.85 -3.10
N GLU A 178 12.11 11.72 -4.01
CA GLU A 178 10.68 12.00 -3.81
C GLU A 178 9.88 10.79 -3.33
N ALA A 179 10.55 9.65 -3.10
CA ALA A 179 9.91 8.45 -2.60
C ALA A 179 9.34 8.65 -1.19
N HIS A 180 8.28 7.91 -0.87
CA HIS A 180 7.67 7.99 0.44
C HIS A 180 8.65 7.51 1.53
N SER A 181 8.52 8.08 2.74
CA SER A 181 9.38 7.78 3.90
C SER A 181 9.41 6.28 4.28
N SER A 182 8.43 5.50 3.85
CA SER A 182 8.38 4.04 4.02
C SER A 182 9.58 3.33 3.41
N VAL A 183 10.11 3.81 2.27
CA VAL A 183 11.23 3.15 1.59
C VAL A 183 12.52 3.26 2.41
N GLU A 184 12.78 4.44 2.96
CA GLU A 184 13.90 4.66 3.88
C GLU A 184 13.72 3.84 5.16
N ARG A 185 12.49 3.77 5.70
CA ARG A 185 12.16 2.92 6.85
C ARG A 185 12.39 1.44 6.57
N ALA A 186 12.04 0.96 5.37
CA ALA A 186 12.30 -0.42 4.96
C ALA A 186 13.81 -0.71 4.93
N GLY A 187 14.62 0.21 4.37
CA GLY A 187 16.08 0.13 4.40
C GLY A 187 16.64 0.06 5.83
N MET A 188 16.15 0.91 6.73
CA MET A 188 16.56 0.91 8.15
C MET A 188 16.23 -0.42 8.85
N ILE A 189 14.99 -0.91 8.73
CA ILE A 189 14.55 -2.16 9.36
C ILE A 189 15.35 -3.35 8.81
N ALA A 190 15.58 -3.38 7.50
CA ALA A 190 16.31 -4.47 6.85
C ALA A 190 17.83 -4.34 6.96
N SER A 191 18.35 -3.28 7.58
CA SER A 191 19.79 -2.97 7.66
C SER A 191 20.47 -2.93 6.29
N ILE A 192 19.82 -2.27 5.33
CA ILE A 192 20.28 -2.09 3.95
C ILE A 192 20.59 -0.63 3.68
N LYS A 193 21.71 -0.36 3.01
CA LYS A 193 22.04 0.97 2.48
C LYS A 193 20.99 1.36 1.42
N MET A 194 20.19 2.38 1.71
CA MET A 194 19.23 2.95 0.77
C MET A 194 19.80 4.26 0.20
N ARG A 195 20.01 4.33 -1.11
CA ARG A 195 20.51 5.52 -1.81
C ARG A 195 19.34 6.22 -2.51
N LYS A 196 19.04 7.44 -2.09
CA LYS A 196 18.07 8.32 -2.76
C LYS A 196 18.72 8.95 -3.99
N LEU A 197 18.03 8.95 -5.12
CA LEU A 197 18.53 9.43 -6.40
C LEU A 197 17.81 10.72 -6.82
N PRO A 198 18.53 11.70 -7.37
CA PRO A 198 17.94 12.97 -7.77
C PRO A 198 16.96 12.79 -8.93
N THR A 199 15.90 13.59 -8.90
CA THR A 199 14.87 13.62 -9.93
C THR A 199 15.16 14.69 -10.99
N ASP A 200 14.46 14.63 -12.13
CA ASP A 200 14.47 15.71 -13.10
C ASP A 200 13.56 16.88 -12.67
N GLU A 201 13.43 17.92 -13.51
CA GLU A 201 12.61 19.10 -13.21
C GLU A 201 11.11 18.80 -13.04
N LYS A 202 10.65 17.58 -13.39
CA LYS A 202 9.27 17.12 -13.19
C LYS A 202 9.15 16.20 -11.97
N PHE A 203 10.18 16.15 -11.12
CA PHE A 203 10.22 15.27 -9.96
C PHE A 203 10.14 13.78 -10.35
N CYS A 204 10.57 13.46 -11.57
CA CYS A 204 10.58 12.10 -12.14
C CYS A 204 12.00 11.54 -12.07
N LEU A 205 12.18 10.36 -11.47
CA LEU A 205 13.45 9.66 -11.56
C LEU A 205 13.65 9.05 -12.95
N ARG A 206 14.83 9.29 -13.53
CA ARG A 206 15.18 8.93 -14.91
C ARG A 206 16.21 7.81 -14.98
N GLY A 207 16.19 7.08 -16.09
CA GLY A 207 17.07 5.94 -16.28
C GLY A 207 18.55 6.28 -16.22
N GLU A 208 18.95 7.44 -16.76
CA GLU A 208 20.36 7.88 -16.74
C GLU A 208 20.89 8.06 -15.32
N THR A 209 20.10 8.70 -14.44
CA THR A 209 20.45 8.85 -13.03
C THR A 209 20.67 7.50 -12.35
N LEU A 210 19.80 6.52 -12.64
CA LEU A 210 19.98 5.17 -12.12
C LEU A 210 21.26 4.52 -12.67
N ARG A 211 21.51 4.56 -13.99
CA ARG A 211 22.73 3.98 -14.59
C ARG A 211 23.99 4.52 -13.94
N GLN A 212 24.09 5.85 -13.81
CA GLN A 212 25.25 6.49 -13.20
C GLN A 212 25.45 6.01 -11.76
N ALA A 213 24.38 5.97 -10.95
CA ALA A 213 24.47 5.52 -9.57
C ALA A 213 24.91 4.05 -9.48
N LEU A 214 24.41 3.18 -10.36
CA LEU A 214 24.80 1.79 -10.44
C LEU A 214 26.29 1.62 -10.79
N GLU A 215 26.80 2.37 -11.77
CA GLU A 215 28.21 2.34 -12.16
C GLU A 215 29.12 2.77 -11.01
N GLU A 216 28.78 3.88 -10.34
CA GLU A 216 29.52 4.39 -9.19
C GLU A 216 29.56 3.37 -8.03
N ASP A 217 28.42 2.83 -7.63
CA ASP A 217 28.35 1.91 -6.49
C ASP A 217 29.00 0.56 -6.83
N LYS A 218 28.91 0.08 -8.08
CA LYS A 218 29.66 -1.11 -8.53
C LYS A 218 31.17 -0.88 -8.53
N ALA A 219 31.64 0.30 -8.94
CA ALA A 219 33.05 0.66 -8.89
C ALA A 219 33.59 0.69 -7.44
N LEU A 220 32.72 0.94 -6.46
CA LEU A 220 33.01 0.84 -5.03
C LEU A 220 32.91 -0.60 -4.47
N GLY A 221 32.59 -1.59 -5.30
CA GLY A 221 32.43 -2.99 -4.90
C GLY A 221 31.13 -3.28 -4.17
N LEU A 222 30.13 -2.39 -4.26
CA LEU A 222 28.77 -2.64 -3.77
C LEU A 222 27.99 -3.47 -4.78
N ILE A 223 26.89 -4.05 -4.30
CA ILE A 223 26.02 -4.97 -5.03
C ILE A 223 24.63 -4.34 -5.11
N PRO A 224 24.30 -3.67 -6.22
CA PRO A 224 22.93 -3.26 -6.52
C PRO A 224 21.98 -4.45 -6.52
N PHE A 225 20.85 -4.36 -5.83
CA PHE A 225 19.90 -5.48 -5.78
C PHE A 225 18.42 -5.12 -5.74
N TYR A 226 18.08 -3.88 -5.38
CA TYR A 226 16.68 -3.46 -5.24
C TYR A 226 16.49 -2.01 -5.69
N PHE A 227 15.40 -1.76 -6.40
CA PHE A 227 14.96 -0.42 -6.81
C PHE A 227 13.46 -0.27 -6.51
N CYS A 228 13.09 0.78 -5.76
CA CYS A 228 11.70 1.17 -5.57
C CYS A 228 11.38 2.37 -6.47
N ALA A 229 10.52 2.13 -7.47
CA ALA A 229 9.93 3.14 -8.34
C ALA A 229 8.63 3.65 -7.72
N THR A 230 8.41 4.96 -7.71
CA THR A 230 7.18 5.55 -7.18
C THR A 230 6.30 6.08 -8.33
N LEU A 231 5.06 5.60 -8.39
CA LEU A 231 4.01 6.09 -9.28
C LEU A 231 2.98 6.85 -8.44
N GLY A 232 3.10 8.18 -8.42
CA GLY A 232 2.30 9.07 -7.57
C GLY A 232 3.03 9.40 -6.26
N THR A 233 4.13 10.17 -6.34
CA THR A 233 4.89 10.63 -5.17
C THR A 233 4.02 11.43 -4.20
N THR A 234 4.35 11.39 -2.90
CA THR A 234 3.54 12.06 -1.87
C THR A 234 3.57 13.58 -1.96
N SER A 235 4.69 14.14 -2.42
CA SER A 235 4.93 15.59 -2.51
C SER A 235 4.07 16.25 -3.59
N SER A 236 4.08 15.71 -4.81
CA SER A 236 3.52 16.34 -5.99
C SER A 236 2.77 15.39 -6.92
N CYS A 237 2.58 14.13 -6.53
CA CYS A 237 2.01 13.07 -7.36
C CYS A 237 2.76 12.89 -8.70
N ALA A 238 4.10 13.00 -8.66
CA ALA A 238 4.96 12.71 -9.81
C ALA A 238 5.10 11.19 -10.04
N PHE A 239 5.60 10.81 -11.21
CA PHE A 239 5.72 9.42 -11.64
C PHE A 239 7.15 9.17 -12.12
N ASP A 240 7.84 8.21 -11.51
CA ASP A 240 9.14 7.75 -12.00
C ASP A 240 9.01 7.11 -13.38
N ASN A 241 10.03 7.26 -14.24
CA ASN A 241 9.96 6.77 -15.61
C ASN A 241 10.28 5.27 -15.69
N ILE A 242 9.29 4.45 -15.37
CA ILE A 242 9.38 2.99 -15.36
C ILE A 242 9.78 2.38 -16.71
N MET A 243 9.54 3.06 -17.84
CA MET A 243 9.97 2.61 -19.17
C MET A 243 11.48 2.71 -19.38
N GLU A 244 12.12 3.67 -18.72
CA GLU A 244 13.57 3.78 -18.70
C GLU A 244 14.18 2.88 -17.62
N LEU A 245 13.55 2.81 -16.44
CA LEU A 245 14.08 2.14 -15.25
C LEU A 245 13.94 0.61 -15.29
N GLY A 246 12.83 0.09 -15.83
CA GLY A 246 12.54 -1.34 -15.91
C GLY A 246 13.59 -2.12 -16.71
N PRO A 247 13.92 -1.71 -17.96
CA PRO A 247 14.97 -2.36 -18.74
C PRO A 247 16.35 -2.36 -18.05
N ILE A 248 16.68 -1.28 -17.33
CA ILE A 248 17.92 -1.21 -16.54
C ILE A 248 17.88 -2.27 -15.44
N CYS A 249 16.83 -2.29 -14.62
CA CYS A 249 16.69 -3.25 -13.53
C CYS A 249 16.77 -4.70 -14.02
N ASN A 250 16.08 -5.01 -15.12
CA ASN A 250 16.12 -6.32 -15.76
C ASN A 250 17.55 -6.69 -16.22
N SER A 251 18.23 -5.80 -16.94
CA SER A 251 19.60 -6.05 -17.43
C SER A 251 20.62 -6.23 -16.30
N GLU A 252 20.36 -5.61 -15.15
CA GLU A 252 21.24 -5.61 -13.99
C GLU A 252 20.84 -6.64 -12.92
N ASN A 253 19.79 -7.44 -13.18
CA ASN A 253 19.22 -8.39 -12.23
C ASN A 253 18.91 -7.74 -10.86
N ILE A 254 18.38 -6.51 -10.92
CA ILE A 254 17.88 -5.75 -9.77
C ILE A 254 16.39 -6.02 -9.63
N TRP A 255 15.95 -6.29 -8.41
CA TRP A 255 14.53 -6.38 -8.12
C TRP A 255 13.88 -5.01 -8.23
N MET A 256 12.91 -4.87 -9.14
CA MET A 256 12.11 -3.66 -9.23
C MET A 256 10.81 -3.83 -8.44
N HIS A 257 10.57 -2.90 -7.53
CA HIS A 257 9.32 -2.75 -6.82
C HIS A 257 8.64 -1.46 -7.26
N ILE A 258 7.33 -1.51 -7.50
CA ILE A 258 6.53 -0.32 -7.84
C ILE A 258 5.65 0.03 -6.65
N ASP A 259 5.91 1.19 -6.03
CA ASP A 259 5.02 1.83 -5.07
C ASP A 259 4.04 2.71 -5.84
N ALA A 260 2.81 2.23 -6.02
CA ALA A 260 1.70 2.98 -6.58
C ALA A 260 0.62 3.22 -5.52
N ALA A 261 1.02 3.52 -4.27
CA ALA A 261 0.11 3.60 -3.13
C ALA A 261 -1.12 4.47 -3.42
N TYR A 262 -0.94 5.69 -3.94
CA TYR A 262 -2.04 6.59 -4.28
C TYR A 262 -2.58 6.38 -5.71
N ALA A 263 -1.70 6.53 -6.71
CA ALA A 263 -2.11 6.58 -8.11
C ALA A 263 -2.55 5.22 -8.67
N GLY A 264 -2.24 4.11 -7.99
CA GLY A 264 -2.58 2.76 -8.45
C GLY A 264 -4.08 2.56 -8.71
N SER A 265 -4.94 3.24 -7.93
CA SER A 265 -6.39 3.18 -8.13
C SER A 265 -6.84 3.79 -9.46
N ALA A 266 -6.13 4.79 -9.98
CA ALA A 266 -6.47 5.43 -11.25
C ALA A 266 -6.29 4.49 -12.45
N PHE A 267 -5.44 3.46 -12.34
CA PHE A 267 -5.12 2.56 -13.45
C PHE A 267 -6.24 1.59 -13.83
N ILE A 268 -7.35 1.55 -13.09
CA ILE A 268 -8.56 0.89 -13.59
C ILE A 268 -9.17 1.63 -14.77
N CYS A 269 -8.96 2.94 -14.83
CA CYS A 269 -9.42 3.79 -15.91
C CYS A 269 -8.41 3.70 -17.06
N PRO A 270 -8.82 3.21 -18.25
CA PRO A 270 -7.90 3.00 -19.36
C PRO A 270 -7.07 4.22 -19.76
N GLU A 271 -7.59 5.43 -19.56
CA GLU A 271 -6.91 6.70 -19.87
C GLU A 271 -5.69 7.00 -18.98
N PHE A 272 -5.61 6.41 -17.78
CA PHE A 272 -4.46 6.57 -16.88
C PHE A 272 -3.46 5.40 -16.94
N ARG A 273 -3.85 4.26 -17.54
CA ARG A 273 -2.96 3.10 -17.72
C ARG A 273 -1.66 3.39 -18.47
N PRO A 274 -1.56 4.35 -19.41
CA PRO A 274 -0.28 4.73 -20.00
C PRO A 274 0.81 5.10 -18.98
N LEU A 275 0.45 5.51 -17.76
CA LEU A 275 1.38 5.80 -16.67
C LEU A 275 1.94 4.53 -15.99
N LEU A 276 1.29 3.38 -16.21
CA LEU A 276 1.69 2.04 -15.77
C LEU A 276 2.27 1.18 -16.93
N ASN A 277 2.09 1.62 -18.19
CA ASN A 277 2.12 0.74 -19.37
C ASN A 277 3.48 0.10 -19.72
N GLU A 278 3.35 -1.08 -20.35
CA GLU A 278 4.33 -1.95 -21.06
C GLU A 278 5.57 -2.40 -20.29
N LEU A 279 5.36 -2.74 -19.03
CA LEU A 279 6.36 -3.39 -18.21
C LEU A 279 6.37 -4.92 -18.44
N SER A 280 7.42 -5.43 -19.10
CA SER A 280 7.89 -6.80 -18.88
C SER A 280 8.74 -6.84 -17.60
N LEU A 281 8.08 -6.86 -16.45
CA LEU A 281 8.76 -6.84 -15.15
C LEU A 281 9.23 -8.23 -14.72
N ASN A 282 10.49 -8.33 -14.29
CA ASN A 282 10.89 -9.28 -13.26
C ASN A 282 10.81 -8.58 -11.90
N GLY A 283 9.61 -8.39 -11.34
CA GLY A 283 9.44 -7.57 -10.14
C GLY A 283 8.08 -7.69 -9.46
N VAL A 284 7.89 -6.95 -8.36
CA VAL A 284 6.62 -6.88 -7.61
C VAL A 284 5.98 -5.52 -7.82
N VAL A 285 4.73 -5.50 -8.24
CA VAL A 285 3.90 -4.29 -8.29
C VAL A 285 3.09 -4.21 -7.00
N GLU A 286 3.12 -3.07 -6.33
CA GLU A 286 2.32 -2.81 -5.13
C GLU A 286 1.35 -1.66 -5.38
N ILE A 287 0.11 -1.88 -4.94
CA ILE A 287 -0.96 -0.89 -4.96
C ILE A 287 -1.58 -0.90 -3.56
N SER A 288 -1.72 0.28 -2.93
CA SER A 288 -2.24 0.35 -1.56
C SER A 288 -3.70 -0.08 -1.48
N GLY A 289 -3.98 -1.01 -0.56
CA GLY A 289 -5.34 -1.48 -0.26
C GLY A 289 -6.26 -0.49 0.45
N SER A 290 -5.74 0.61 1.02
CA SER A 290 -6.61 1.66 1.57
C SER A 290 -7.39 2.40 0.49
N LEU A 291 -6.85 2.49 -0.73
CA LEU A 291 -7.58 2.97 -1.90
C LEU A 291 -8.41 1.87 -2.56
N ILE A 292 -8.15 0.59 -2.23
CA ILE A 292 -9.07 -0.51 -2.58
C ILE A 292 -10.39 -0.40 -1.82
N ARG A 293 -10.43 0.17 -0.61
CA ARG A 293 -11.70 0.47 0.08
C ARG A 293 -12.53 1.54 -0.67
N MET A 294 -11.89 2.36 -1.51
CA MET A 294 -12.55 3.24 -2.49
C MET A 294 -13.10 2.44 -3.68
N PHE A 295 -12.54 1.27 -4.04
CA PHE A 295 -13.10 0.42 -5.10
C PHE A 295 -14.53 0.02 -4.79
N ALA A 296 -14.93 -0.20 -3.55
CA ALA A 296 -16.33 -0.46 -3.24
C ALA A 296 -17.25 0.72 -3.66
N ALA A 297 -16.80 1.97 -3.58
CA ALA A 297 -17.55 3.15 -4.04
C ALA A 297 -17.38 3.47 -5.53
N ILE A 298 -16.19 3.26 -6.11
CA ILE A 298 -15.94 3.46 -7.56
C ILE A 298 -16.57 2.33 -8.38
N ALA A 299 -16.51 1.08 -7.90
CA ALA A 299 -17.24 -0.04 -8.49
C ALA A 299 -18.74 0.15 -8.32
N GLU A 300 -19.23 0.83 -7.28
CA GLU A 300 -20.65 1.22 -7.18
C GLU A 300 -21.03 2.30 -8.21
N LEU A 301 -20.14 3.24 -8.52
CA LEU A 301 -20.33 4.21 -9.62
C LEU A 301 -20.20 3.58 -11.02
N ALA A 302 -19.33 2.57 -11.19
CA ALA A 302 -19.07 1.91 -12.48
C ALA A 302 -19.98 0.69 -12.74
N LEU A 303 -20.40 -0.03 -11.70
CA LEU A 303 -21.26 -1.23 -11.75
C LEU A 303 -22.68 -0.97 -11.22
N GLY A 304 -22.96 0.18 -10.60
CA GLY A 304 -24.30 0.52 -10.09
C GLY A 304 -25.37 0.42 -11.16
N GLU A 305 -25.09 0.85 -12.39
CA GLU A 305 -25.99 0.65 -13.54
C GLU A 305 -26.19 -0.82 -13.91
N GLN A 306 -25.19 -1.69 -13.70
CA GLN A 306 -25.28 -3.11 -14.03
C GLN A 306 -26.00 -3.93 -12.95
N ILE A 307 -25.82 -3.57 -11.68
CA ILE A 307 -26.46 -4.23 -10.53
C ILE A 307 -27.94 -3.87 -10.47
N GLU A 308 -28.32 -2.59 -10.69
CA GLU A 308 -29.74 -2.20 -10.79
C GLU A 308 -30.48 -2.96 -11.91
N ARG A 309 -29.83 -3.19 -13.06
CA ARG A 309 -30.42 -3.96 -14.17
C ARG A 309 -30.63 -5.44 -13.84
N LYS A 310 -29.78 -6.03 -13.00
CA LYS A 310 -29.93 -7.43 -12.54
C LYS A 310 -30.95 -7.60 -11.43
N ILE A 311 -31.19 -6.57 -10.61
CA ILE A 311 -32.20 -6.61 -9.54
C ILE A 311 -33.61 -6.32 -10.09
N LYS A 312 -33.71 -5.59 -11.21
CA LYS A 312 -34.98 -5.27 -11.89
C LYS A 312 -35.41 -6.31 -12.96
N ALA A 313 -34.64 -7.38 -13.18
CA ALA A 313 -34.92 -8.47 -14.12
C ALA A 313 -35.26 -9.76 -13.36
#